data_AF-A0A8I1RB25-F1
#
_entry.id   AF-A0A8I1RB25-F1
#
_cell.length_a   1.000
_cell.length_b   1.000
_cell.length_c   1.000
_cell.angle_alpha   90.00
_cell.angle_beta   90.00
_cell.angle_gamma   90.00
#
_symmetry.space_group_name_H-M   'P 1'
#
loop_
_entity.id
_entity.type
_entity.pdbx_description
1 polymer ?
#
loop_
_entity_poly.entity_id
_entity_poly.type
_entity_poly.pdbx_seq_one_letter_code
_entity_poly.pdbx_strand_id
1 'polypeptide(L)'
;MSAIPHRAGVAPAPAARARERLARWLSRRRGPYAGDHVLTRRNVFVLPTRAGLLFAVVLLVMLLAAINYQLSLGHALTFLLVALAAVGMLHTYRNLSALTLHAGRAEPVFAGQLAEFTLIARNPTRLERYALSVHAHGMTQAEHFDAAPGAEQLVSIALPTERRGWMQVPRLTVSTTWPLGLWRAWAPWHPVLRVLVYPQPETPAVALPARMAAAGEGTARGPGHDDLAAVRPYAAGDAPRLIAWKAMARSASDELLTKQFDGAQLGELSLEWSQLPASMHAEARLARLTRWVLDADAAGVRFALVLPGCTVEADAGPAHRARCLEALATWGG
;
A
#
# COMPACT_ATOMS: atom_id res chain seq x y z
N MET A 1 2.33 24.75 27.37
CA MET A 1 3.36 24.86 26.30
C MET A 1 4.52 23.95 26.66
N SER A 2 4.50 22.68 26.24
CA SER A 2 5.58 21.72 26.52
C SER A 2 6.14 21.23 25.19
N ALA A 3 7.39 21.60 24.91
CA ALA A 3 8.08 21.26 23.68
C ALA A 3 8.67 19.84 23.80
N ILE A 4 8.24 18.96 22.91
CA ILE A 4 8.79 17.61 22.74
C ILE A 4 10.12 17.75 21.98
N PRO A 5 11.27 17.28 22.49
CA PRO A 5 12.52 17.37 21.77
C PRO A 5 12.55 16.34 20.64
N HIS A 6 12.76 16.83 19.42
CA HIS A 6 13.11 16.04 18.23
C HIS A 6 14.39 15.22 18.51
N ARG A 7 14.28 13.89 18.57
CA ARG A 7 15.44 12.99 18.55
C ARG A 7 16.16 13.14 17.22
N ALA A 8 17.34 13.75 17.24
CA ALA A 8 18.26 13.78 16.12
C ALA A 8 18.64 12.35 15.70
N GLY A 9 18.37 12.01 14.44
CA GLY A 9 18.73 10.71 13.86
C GLY A 9 20.25 10.51 13.87
N VAL A 10 20.72 9.53 14.63
CA VAL A 10 22.13 9.12 14.65
C VAL A 10 22.52 8.61 13.26
N ALA A 11 23.44 9.30 12.59
CA ALA A 11 23.94 8.89 11.28
C ALA A 11 24.47 7.44 11.34
N PRO A 12 24.10 6.56 10.38
CA PRO A 12 24.57 5.19 10.40
C PRO A 12 26.09 5.13 10.18
N ALA A 13 26.80 4.47 11.11
CA ALA A 13 28.24 4.25 11.08
C ALA A 13 28.75 3.66 9.74
N PRO A 14 30.04 3.87 9.39
CA PRO A 14 30.62 3.45 8.10
C PRO A 14 30.42 1.96 7.78
N ALA A 15 30.40 1.07 8.77
CA ALA A 15 30.11 -0.35 8.58
C ALA A 15 28.66 -0.61 8.12
N ALA A 16 27.67 0.17 8.60
CA ALA A 16 26.28 0.07 8.13
C ALA A 16 26.13 0.60 6.70
N ARG A 17 26.82 1.70 6.37
CA ARG A 17 26.87 2.25 5.00
C ARG A 17 27.59 1.34 4.01
N ALA A 18 28.70 0.71 4.42
CA ALA A 18 29.43 -0.27 3.61
C ALA A 18 28.57 -1.53 3.37
N ARG A 19 27.78 -1.96 4.37
CA ARG A 19 26.82 -3.07 4.25
C ARG A 19 25.70 -2.77 3.27
N GLU A 20 25.08 -1.59 3.35
CA GLU A 20 24.06 -1.17 2.38
C GLU A 20 24.62 -1.02 0.96
N ARG A 21 25.88 -0.59 0.82
CA ARG A 21 26.57 -0.52 -0.49
C ARG A 21 26.90 -1.92 -1.01
N LEU A 22 27.36 -2.83 -0.17
CA LEU A 22 27.65 -4.22 -0.53
C LEU A 22 26.36 -5.00 -0.83
N ALA A 23 25.29 -4.76 -0.08
CA ALA A 23 23.96 -5.33 -0.32
C ALA A 23 23.36 -4.81 -1.62
N ARG A 24 23.46 -3.51 -1.89
CA ARG A 24 23.10 -2.93 -3.19
C ARG A 24 23.96 -3.48 -4.33
N TRP A 25 25.26 -3.67 -4.11
CA TRP A 25 26.18 -4.18 -5.13
C TRP A 25 25.97 -5.67 -5.44
N LEU A 26 25.80 -6.52 -4.43
CA LEU A 26 25.52 -7.95 -4.59
C LEU A 26 24.12 -8.20 -5.16
N SER A 27 23.12 -7.40 -4.76
CA SER A 27 21.77 -7.51 -5.28
C SER A 27 21.63 -6.94 -6.70
N ARG A 28 22.50 -6.04 -7.17
CA ARG A 28 22.47 -5.54 -8.57
C ARG A 28 22.53 -6.66 -9.60
N ARG A 29 23.09 -7.82 -9.25
CA ARG A 29 23.20 -8.99 -10.15
C ARG A 29 21.95 -9.87 -10.23
N ARG A 30 20.94 -9.65 -9.38
CA ARG A 30 19.73 -10.50 -9.35
C ARG A 30 18.50 -9.67 -9.71
N GLY A 31 17.86 -10.05 -10.82
CA GLY A 31 16.64 -9.43 -11.33
C GLY A 31 15.40 -9.75 -10.48
N PRO A 32 14.23 -9.22 -10.86
CA PRO A 32 12.95 -9.55 -10.23
C PRO A 32 12.69 -11.06 -10.29
N TYR A 33 12.24 -11.64 -9.18
CA TYR A 33 11.85 -13.05 -9.11
C TYR A 33 10.33 -13.16 -9.13
N ALA A 34 9.82 -13.93 -10.10
CA ALA A 34 8.45 -14.41 -10.08
C ALA A 34 8.40 -15.73 -9.30
N GLY A 35 7.43 -15.85 -8.39
CA GLY A 35 7.20 -17.06 -7.59
C GLY A 35 8.06 -17.18 -6.33
N ASP A 36 8.27 -18.42 -5.93
CA ASP A 36 8.80 -18.82 -4.62
C ASP A 36 10.29 -18.51 -4.48
N HIS A 37 10.64 -17.66 -3.51
CA HIS A 37 12.03 -17.35 -3.22
C HIS A 37 12.51 -18.08 -1.97
N VAL A 38 13.18 -19.23 -2.16
CA VAL A 38 13.76 -20.00 -1.06
C VAL A 38 15.10 -19.41 -0.62
N LEU A 39 15.24 -19.13 0.67
CA LEU A 39 16.49 -18.69 1.27
C LEU A 39 17.44 -19.88 1.47
N THR A 40 18.56 -19.87 0.77
CA THR A 40 19.60 -20.91 0.78
C THR A 40 20.96 -20.31 1.12
N ARG A 41 22.01 -21.14 1.17
CA ARG A 41 23.39 -20.69 1.40
C ARG A 41 23.89 -19.67 0.37
N ARG A 42 23.29 -19.63 -0.82
CA ARG A 42 23.71 -18.74 -1.93
C ARG A 42 23.11 -17.34 -1.87
N ASN A 43 22.12 -17.09 -1.02
CA ASN A 43 21.45 -15.79 -0.90
C ASN A 43 21.36 -15.26 0.54
N VAL A 44 21.71 -16.06 1.55
CA VAL A 44 21.86 -15.62 2.94
C VAL A 44 23.30 -15.24 3.24
N PHE A 45 23.51 -14.01 3.70
CA PHE A 45 24.81 -13.49 4.11
C PHE A 45 24.82 -13.22 5.62
N VAL A 46 25.90 -13.60 6.31
CA VAL A 46 26.06 -13.37 7.74
C VAL A 46 27.26 -12.47 8.00
N LEU A 47 27.05 -11.38 8.74
CA LEU A 47 28.09 -10.41 9.08
C LEU A 47 28.00 -10.03 10.57
N PRO A 48 29.11 -9.71 11.25
CA PRO A 48 29.08 -9.29 12.65
C PRO A 48 28.35 -7.95 12.79
N THR A 49 27.59 -7.75 13.86
CA THR A 49 26.96 -6.46 14.18
C THR A 49 27.97 -5.49 14.81
N ARG A 50 27.54 -4.29 15.20
CA ARG A 50 28.41 -3.39 15.99
C ARG A 50 28.75 -4.02 17.35
N ALA A 51 27.77 -4.63 17.99
CA ALA A 51 27.98 -5.40 19.22
C ALA A 51 28.90 -6.60 19.00
N GLY A 52 28.75 -7.32 17.88
CA GLY A 52 29.65 -8.41 17.51
C GLY A 52 31.11 -7.98 17.31
N LEU A 53 31.34 -6.80 16.70
CA LEU A 53 32.69 -6.24 16.56
C LEU A 53 33.27 -5.82 17.90
N LEU A 54 32.49 -5.15 18.76
CA LEU A 54 32.93 -4.79 20.11
C LEU A 54 33.27 -6.03 20.93
N PHE A 55 32.43 -7.06 20.86
CA PHE A 55 32.65 -8.34 21.51
C PHE A 55 33.97 -8.99 21.03
N ALA A 56 34.26 -8.97 19.73
CA ALA A 56 35.52 -9.47 19.20
C ALA A 56 36.74 -8.69 19.72
N VAL A 57 36.64 -7.36 19.86
CA VAL A 57 37.70 -6.53 20.47
C VAL A 57 37.91 -6.91 21.94
N VAL A 58 36.84 -7.08 22.71
CA VAL A 58 36.94 -7.50 24.12
C VAL A 58 37.59 -8.88 24.24
N LEU A 59 37.22 -9.83 23.38
CA LEU A 59 37.85 -11.16 23.35
C LEU A 59 39.34 -11.08 23.04
N LEU A 60 39.74 -10.20 22.12
CA LEU A 60 41.15 -10.00 21.78
C LEU A 60 41.93 -9.44 22.98
N VAL A 61 41.39 -8.42 23.65
CA VAL A 61 42.01 -7.84 24.86
C VAL A 61 42.13 -8.88 25.97
N MET A 62 41.07 -9.66 26.20
CA MET A 62 41.05 -10.72 27.21
C MET A 62 42.06 -11.83 26.89
N LEU A 63 42.20 -12.20 25.62
CA LEU A 63 43.21 -13.16 25.17
C LEU A 63 44.63 -12.64 25.43
N LEU A 64 44.91 -11.39 25.05
CA LEU A 64 46.21 -10.76 25.29
C LEU A 64 46.53 -10.68 26.79
N ALA A 65 45.55 -10.33 27.62
CA ALA A 65 45.71 -10.33 29.08
C ALA A 65 46.01 -11.74 29.61
N ALA A 66 45.28 -12.77 29.17
CA ALA A 66 45.52 -14.14 29.58
C ALA A 66 46.93 -14.63 29.19
N ILE A 67 47.39 -14.29 27.97
CA ILE A 67 48.76 -14.58 27.51
C ILE A 67 49.79 -13.86 28.37
N ASN A 68 49.60 -12.56 28.61
CA ASN A 68 50.55 -11.73 29.33
C ASN A 68 50.69 -12.16 30.80
N TYR A 69 49.60 -12.55 31.45
CA TYR A 69 49.58 -12.95 32.85
C TYR A 69 49.65 -14.47 33.07
N GLN A 70 49.83 -15.27 32.01
CA GLN A 70 49.82 -16.74 32.05
C GLN A 70 48.60 -17.33 32.78
N LEU A 71 47.44 -16.64 32.68
CA LEU A 71 46.24 -16.99 33.41
C LEU A 71 45.45 -18.08 32.67
N SER A 72 45.65 -19.34 33.08
CA SER A 72 44.98 -20.51 32.46
C SER A 72 43.45 -20.39 32.42
N LEU A 73 42.82 -19.83 33.47
CA LEU A 73 41.37 -19.61 33.51
C LEU A 73 40.91 -18.56 32.48
N GLY A 74 41.74 -17.57 32.19
CA GLY A 74 41.46 -16.54 31.17
C GLY A 74 41.38 -17.13 29.76
N HIS A 75 42.25 -18.10 29.44
CA HIS A 75 42.17 -18.84 28.18
C HIS A 75 40.86 -19.65 28.07
N ALA A 76 40.50 -20.38 29.12
CA ALA A 76 39.28 -21.19 29.13
C ALA A 76 38.02 -20.34 28.88
N LEU A 77 37.89 -19.20 29.58
CA LEU A 77 36.76 -18.28 29.39
C LEU A 77 36.74 -17.67 27.99
N THR A 78 37.90 -17.29 27.46
CA THR A 78 38.02 -16.70 26.11
C THR A 78 37.56 -17.68 25.04
N PHE A 79 38.07 -18.90 25.08
CA PHE A 79 37.69 -19.93 24.10
C PHE A 79 36.23 -20.36 24.23
N LEU A 80 35.69 -20.41 25.45
CA LEU A 80 34.26 -20.64 25.68
C LEU A 80 33.39 -19.57 24.99
N LEU A 81 33.74 -18.29 25.17
CA LEU A 81 33.02 -17.18 24.57
C LEU A 81 33.17 -17.12 23.04
N VAL A 82 34.34 -17.47 22.50
CA VAL A 82 34.55 -17.65 21.06
C VAL A 82 33.65 -18.77 20.52
N ALA A 83 33.61 -19.92 21.21
CA ALA A 83 32.75 -21.04 20.83
C ALA A 83 31.27 -20.66 20.85
N LEU A 84 30.82 -19.92 21.88
CA LEU A 84 29.45 -19.42 21.97
C LEU A 84 29.12 -18.46 20.82
N ALA A 85 30.06 -17.58 20.45
CA ALA A 85 29.88 -16.69 19.30
C ALA A 85 29.80 -17.47 17.97
N ALA A 86 30.62 -18.50 17.79
CA ALA A 86 30.58 -19.36 16.59
C ALA A 86 29.27 -20.14 16.49
N VAL A 87 28.79 -20.71 17.60
CA VAL A 87 27.47 -21.35 17.68
C VAL A 87 26.36 -20.34 17.40
N GLY A 88 26.45 -19.14 17.99
CA GLY A 88 25.54 -18.04 17.72
C GLY A 88 25.46 -17.69 16.23
N MET A 89 26.59 -17.67 15.51
CA MET A 89 26.63 -17.44 14.06
C MET A 89 25.82 -18.50 13.29
N LEU A 90 25.98 -19.77 13.66
CA LEU A 90 25.25 -20.88 13.04
C LEU A 90 23.75 -20.78 13.31
N HIS A 91 23.35 -20.41 14.53
CA HIS A 91 21.95 -20.17 14.88
C HIS A 91 21.36 -19.00 14.09
N THR A 92 22.09 -17.88 13.97
CA THR A 92 21.66 -16.73 13.16
C THR A 92 21.50 -17.08 11.69
N TYR A 93 22.43 -17.87 11.12
CA TYR A 93 22.30 -18.37 9.76
C TYR A 93 21.07 -19.28 9.62
N ARG A 94 20.95 -20.28 10.50
CA ARG A 94 19.86 -21.24 10.47
C ARG A 94 18.52 -20.53 10.54
N ASN A 95 18.37 -19.55 11.44
CA ASN A 95 17.15 -18.77 11.67
C ASN A 95 16.60 -18.07 10.42
N LEU A 96 17.44 -17.73 9.44
CA LEU A 96 16.99 -17.13 8.17
C LEU A 96 16.94 -18.13 7.01
N SER A 97 17.82 -19.15 7.02
CA SER A 97 17.88 -20.15 5.96
C SER A 97 16.64 -21.05 5.91
N ALA A 98 16.33 -21.55 4.72
CA ALA A 98 15.19 -22.40 4.39
C ALA A 98 13.80 -21.77 4.56
N LEU A 99 13.71 -20.47 4.80
CA LEU A 99 12.45 -19.71 4.66
C LEU A 99 12.11 -19.56 3.17
N THR A 100 10.83 -19.72 2.84
CA THR A 100 10.31 -19.43 1.50
C THR A 100 9.52 -18.13 1.54
N LEU A 101 9.86 -17.21 0.66
CA LEU A 101 9.22 -15.90 0.55
C LEU A 101 8.40 -15.83 -0.73
N HIS A 102 7.16 -15.35 -0.61
CA HIS A 102 6.25 -15.20 -1.75
C HIS A 102 5.63 -13.80 -1.74
N ALA A 103 5.42 -13.26 -2.94
CA ALA A 103 4.64 -12.04 -3.12
C ALA A 103 3.17 -12.36 -2.85
N GLY A 104 2.54 -11.59 -1.97
CA GLY A 104 1.10 -11.63 -1.80
C GLY A 104 0.41 -10.66 -2.76
N ARG A 105 -0.41 -9.77 -2.21
CA ARG A 105 -1.18 -8.77 -2.96
C ARG A 105 -0.95 -7.37 -2.40
N ALA A 106 -1.30 -6.37 -3.21
CA ALA A 106 -1.38 -4.98 -2.79
C ALA A 106 -2.67 -4.40 -3.35
N GLU A 107 -3.41 -3.67 -2.51
CA GLU A 107 -4.65 -3.01 -2.94
C GLU A 107 -4.34 -1.63 -3.52
N PRO A 108 -5.05 -1.19 -4.58
CA PRO A 108 -4.85 0.13 -5.15
C PRO A 108 -5.09 1.25 -4.14
N VAL A 109 -4.25 2.29 -4.20
CA VAL A 109 -4.32 3.47 -3.30
C VAL A 109 -4.27 4.76 -4.09
N PHE A 110 -4.64 5.89 -3.48
CA PHE A 110 -4.47 7.21 -4.11
C PHE A 110 -3.06 7.75 -3.88
N ALA A 111 -2.53 8.50 -4.85
CA ALA A 111 -1.26 9.20 -4.69
C ALA A 111 -1.27 10.08 -3.43
N GLY A 112 -0.17 10.05 -2.68
CA GLY A 112 -0.04 10.67 -1.36
C GLY A 112 -0.40 9.75 -0.20
N GLN A 113 -0.98 8.57 -0.44
CA GLN A 113 -1.26 7.56 0.59
C GLN A 113 -0.13 6.54 0.70
N LEU A 114 -0.14 5.76 1.78
CA LEU A 114 0.74 4.60 1.96
C LEU A 114 0.12 3.39 1.27
N ALA A 115 0.83 2.80 0.31
CA ALA A 115 0.48 1.51 -0.28
C ALA A 115 0.91 0.37 0.64
N GLU A 116 -0.04 -0.49 1.00
CA GLU A 116 0.23 -1.68 1.79
C GLU A 116 0.46 -2.89 0.87
N PHE A 117 1.65 -3.49 0.96
CA PHE A 117 1.99 -4.72 0.27
C PHE A 117 2.01 -5.87 1.26
N THR A 118 1.20 -6.88 1.02
CA THR A 118 1.23 -8.13 1.78
C THR A 118 2.27 -9.08 1.18
N LEU A 119 3.17 -9.57 2.02
CA LEU A 119 4.18 -10.57 1.72
C LEU A 119 3.86 -11.84 2.52
N ILE A 120 4.24 -12.99 1.99
CA ILE A 120 4.02 -14.28 2.65
C ILE A 120 5.38 -14.90 2.97
N ALA A 121 5.62 -15.16 4.25
CA ALA A 121 6.81 -15.86 4.72
C ALA A 121 6.40 -17.25 5.22
N ARG A 122 6.80 -18.28 4.49
CA ARG A 122 6.54 -19.68 4.83
C ARG A 122 7.75 -20.30 5.50
N ASN A 123 7.53 -20.95 6.64
CA ASN A 123 8.53 -21.75 7.32
C ASN A 123 8.27 -23.25 7.11
N PRO A 124 8.86 -23.89 6.09
CA PRO A 124 8.64 -25.31 5.83
C PRO A 124 9.34 -26.24 6.83
N THR A 125 10.09 -25.69 7.79
CA THR A 125 10.95 -26.47 8.71
C THR A 125 10.30 -26.68 10.07
N ARG A 126 10.88 -27.60 10.86
CA ARG A 126 10.48 -27.83 12.26
C ARG A 126 11.09 -26.82 13.26
N LEU A 127 11.96 -25.93 12.78
CA LEU A 127 12.61 -24.93 13.61
C LEU A 127 11.75 -23.68 13.67
N GLU A 128 11.52 -23.17 14.87
CA GLU A 128 10.92 -21.85 15.05
C GLU A 128 11.91 -20.75 14.63
N ARG A 129 11.37 -19.67 14.06
CA ARG A 129 12.14 -18.57 13.48
C ARG A 129 11.79 -17.29 14.21
N TYR A 130 12.77 -16.66 14.83
CA TYR A 130 12.55 -15.50 15.70
C TYR A 130 13.19 -14.23 15.18
N ALA A 131 12.64 -13.09 15.58
CA ALA A 131 13.14 -11.76 15.28
C ALA A 131 13.53 -11.61 13.79
N LEU A 132 12.67 -12.09 12.91
CA LEU A 132 12.78 -11.82 11.49
C LEU A 132 12.33 -10.37 11.26
N SER A 133 12.87 -9.77 10.22
CA SER A 133 12.54 -8.40 9.85
C SER A 133 12.54 -8.25 8.34
N VAL A 134 11.58 -7.51 7.80
CA VAL A 134 11.59 -7.06 6.39
C VAL A 134 11.79 -5.55 6.36
N HIS A 135 12.73 -5.11 5.53
CA HIS A 135 12.95 -3.70 5.30
C HIS A 135 13.06 -3.41 3.81
N ALA A 136 12.50 -2.28 3.40
CA ALA A 136 12.53 -1.78 2.04
C ALA A 136 12.94 -0.31 2.04
N HIS A 137 13.53 0.15 0.93
CA HIS A 137 13.76 1.57 0.75
C HIS A 137 12.43 2.32 0.70
N GLY A 138 12.30 3.39 1.49
CA GLY A 138 11.05 4.15 1.66
C GLY A 138 10.29 3.84 2.96
N MET A 139 10.62 2.74 3.65
CA MET A 139 10.06 2.45 4.98
C MET A 139 10.80 3.24 6.07
N THR A 140 10.05 3.76 7.05
CA THR A 140 10.61 4.43 8.23
C THR A 140 11.19 3.44 9.24
N GLN A 141 10.53 2.29 9.42
CA GLN A 141 10.94 1.21 10.30
C GLN A 141 10.86 -0.14 9.57
N ALA A 142 11.65 -1.13 10.00
CA ALA A 142 11.52 -2.50 9.52
C ALA A 142 10.31 -3.17 10.17
N GLU A 143 9.60 -3.99 9.39
CA GLU A 143 8.50 -4.79 9.92
C GLU A 143 9.06 -6.06 10.55
N HIS A 144 8.64 -6.37 11.78
CA HIS A 144 9.16 -7.49 12.56
C HIS A 144 8.13 -8.60 12.66
N PHE A 145 8.58 -9.85 12.55
CA PHE A 145 7.72 -11.02 12.65
C PHE A 145 8.51 -12.24 13.11
N ASP A 146 7.79 -13.21 13.63
CA ASP A 146 8.28 -14.55 13.92
C ASP A 146 7.55 -15.55 13.00
N ALA A 147 8.16 -16.71 12.75
CA ALA A 147 7.53 -17.76 11.95
C ALA A 147 7.62 -19.10 12.67
N ALA A 148 6.47 -19.56 13.17
CA ALA A 148 6.33 -20.86 13.80
C ALA A 148 6.64 -22.02 12.81
N PRO A 149 6.99 -23.21 13.31
CA PRO A 149 7.20 -24.38 12.47
C PRO A 149 6.00 -24.71 11.57
N GLY A 150 6.22 -24.88 10.26
CA GLY A 150 5.15 -25.18 9.30
C GLY A 150 4.19 -24.02 9.00
N ALA A 151 4.35 -22.86 9.65
CA ALA A 151 3.42 -21.75 9.50
C ALA A 151 3.69 -20.91 8.25
N GLU A 152 2.61 -20.27 7.77
CA GLU A 152 2.65 -19.19 6.80
C GLU A 152 2.28 -17.89 7.51
N GLN A 153 3.23 -16.95 7.53
CA GLN A 153 3.05 -15.64 8.15
C GLN A 153 2.80 -14.59 7.07
N LEU A 154 1.71 -13.85 7.22
CA LEU A 154 1.46 -12.65 6.43
C LEU A 154 2.22 -11.48 7.05
N VAL A 155 2.98 -10.77 6.23
CA VAL A 155 3.80 -9.62 6.62
C VAL A 155 3.41 -8.44 5.74
N SER A 156 2.81 -7.42 6.35
CA SER A 156 2.40 -6.20 5.65
C SER A 156 3.51 -5.15 5.71
N ILE A 157 3.87 -4.57 4.56
CA ILE A 157 4.78 -3.42 4.49
C ILE A 157 4.06 -2.22 3.88
N ALA A 158 4.22 -1.05 4.50
CA ALA A 158 3.67 0.20 4.01
C ALA A 158 4.74 1.03 3.30
N LEU A 159 4.43 1.50 2.09
CA LEU A 159 5.34 2.31 1.27
C LEU A 159 4.66 3.59 0.78
N PRO A 160 5.32 4.76 0.84
CA PRO A 160 4.74 6.00 0.35
C PRO A 160 4.56 5.98 -1.17
N THR A 161 3.42 6.51 -1.62
CA THR A 161 3.13 6.70 -3.04
C THR A 161 3.15 8.20 -3.36
N GLU A 162 3.97 8.61 -4.33
CA GLU A 162 4.10 10.02 -4.71
C GLU A 162 3.43 10.34 -6.06
N ARG A 163 3.44 9.38 -6.98
CA ARG A 163 2.95 9.55 -8.35
C ARG A 163 1.94 8.47 -8.70
N ARG A 164 0.95 8.83 -9.53
CA ARG A 164 -0.01 7.88 -10.08
C ARG A 164 0.65 6.87 -11.01
N GLY A 165 -0.07 5.79 -11.29
CA GLY A 165 0.32 4.72 -12.21
C GLY A 165 0.80 3.48 -11.48
N TRP A 166 1.46 2.58 -12.22
CA TRP A 166 1.97 1.35 -11.65
C TRP A 166 3.22 1.59 -10.81
N MET A 167 3.11 1.36 -9.50
CA MET A 167 4.25 1.35 -8.59
C MET A 167 4.72 -0.09 -8.36
N GLN A 168 5.98 -0.36 -8.70
CA GLN A 168 6.63 -1.64 -8.41
C GLN A 168 7.15 -1.64 -6.97
N VAL A 169 7.04 -2.78 -6.28
CA VAL A 169 7.65 -2.93 -4.98
C VAL A 169 9.18 -2.77 -5.11
N PRO A 170 9.83 -1.95 -4.27
CA PRO A 170 11.28 -1.84 -4.25
C PRO A 170 11.90 -3.16 -3.76
N ARG A 171 13.23 -3.22 -3.82
CA ARG A 171 13.98 -4.36 -3.29
C ARG A 171 13.81 -4.43 -1.76
N LEU A 172 13.47 -5.62 -1.30
CA LEU A 172 13.29 -5.95 0.10
C LEU A 172 14.56 -6.60 0.64
N THR A 173 14.81 -6.43 1.93
CA THR A 173 15.84 -7.15 2.65
C THR A 173 15.20 -7.83 3.85
N VAL A 174 15.25 -9.16 3.86
CA VAL A 174 14.84 -9.94 5.03
C VAL A 174 16.07 -10.16 5.90
N SER A 175 15.99 -9.88 7.20
CA SER A 175 17.13 -10.01 8.10
C SER A 175 16.76 -10.46 9.51
N THR A 176 17.73 -11.00 10.24
CA THR A 176 17.60 -11.35 11.66
C THR A 176 18.92 -11.14 12.38
N THR A 177 18.83 -10.80 13.67
CA THR A 177 19.97 -10.72 14.59
C THR A 177 19.86 -11.71 15.74
N TRP A 178 18.88 -12.59 15.72
CA TRP A 178 18.71 -13.66 16.72
C TRP A 178 19.88 -14.65 16.64
N PRO A 179 20.37 -15.25 17.76
CA PRO A 179 19.88 -15.06 19.14
C PRO A 179 20.58 -13.93 19.91
N LEU A 180 21.90 -13.81 19.77
CA LEU A 180 22.72 -12.97 20.67
C LEU A 180 22.88 -11.52 20.21
N GLY A 181 22.38 -11.15 19.03
CA GLY A 181 22.63 -9.84 18.46
C GLY A 181 24.07 -9.60 17.98
N LEU A 182 24.98 -10.59 18.10
CA LEU A 182 26.37 -10.50 17.66
C LEU A 182 26.51 -10.60 16.14
N TRP A 183 25.61 -11.32 15.49
CA TRP A 183 25.58 -11.54 14.05
C TRP A 183 24.30 -11.00 13.45
N ARG A 184 24.36 -10.60 12.18
CA ARG A 184 23.19 -10.28 11.37
C ARG A 184 23.20 -11.15 10.12
N ALA A 185 22.21 -12.03 10.01
CA ALA A 185 21.90 -12.70 8.75
C ALA A 185 20.96 -11.81 7.93
N TRP A 186 21.20 -11.68 6.63
CA TRP A 186 20.31 -10.95 5.73
C TRP A 186 20.29 -11.57 4.33
N ALA A 187 19.16 -11.42 3.65
CA ALA A 187 18.94 -11.88 2.29
C ALA A 187 18.20 -10.80 1.48
N PRO A 188 18.73 -10.36 0.34
CA PRO A 188 18.03 -9.46 -0.56
C PRO A 188 16.97 -10.24 -1.35
N TRP A 189 15.78 -9.68 -1.48
CA TRP A 189 14.67 -10.25 -2.23
C TRP A 189 13.98 -9.17 -3.06
N HIS A 190 13.60 -9.50 -4.29
CA HIS A 190 12.94 -8.57 -5.19
C HIS A 190 11.74 -9.27 -5.85
N PRO A 191 10.56 -9.23 -5.18
CA PRO A 191 9.36 -9.85 -5.74
C PRO A 191 8.84 -9.06 -6.94
N VAL A 192 8.25 -9.77 -7.91
CA VAL A 192 7.44 -9.14 -8.96
C VAL A 192 6.06 -8.85 -8.37
N LEU A 193 5.93 -7.72 -7.69
CA LEU A 193 4.68 -7.24 -7.09
C LEU A 193 4.51 -5.75 -7.40
N ARG A 194 3.31 -5.39 -7.87
CA ARG A 194 2.97 -4.02 -8.23
C ARG A 194 1.63 -3.62 -7.65
N VAL A 195 1.48 -2.33 -7.38
CA VAL A 195 0.22 -1.72 -6.96
C VAL A 195 -0.14 -0.61 -7.95
N LEU A 196 -1.43 -0.43 -8.18
CA LEU A 196 -1.93 0.66 -8.98
C LEU A 196 -2.17 1.87 -8.07
N VAL A 197 -1.54 3.00 -8.39
CA VAL A 197 -1.71 4.25 -7.66
C VAL A 197 -2.63 5.16 -8.46
N TYR A 198 -3.80 5.47 -7.94
CA TYR A 198 -4.73 6.42 -8.54
C TYR A 198 -4.24 7.85 -8.39
N PRO A 199 -4.60 8.78 -9.29
CA PRO A 199 -4.32 10.20 -9.08
C PRO A 199 -4.95 10.68 -7.77
N GLN A 200 -4.33 11.64 -7.08
CA GLN A 200 -4.93 12.19 -5.87
C GLN A 200 -6.20 12.99 -6.24
N PRO A 201 -7.37 12.74 -5.62
CA PRO A 201 -8.58 13.50 -5.91
C PRO A 201 -8.41 14.96 -5.47
N GLU A 202 -8.94 15.88 -6.28
CA GLU A 202 -8.90 17.32 -5.97
C GLU A 202 -9.62 17.63 -4.65
N THR A 203 -9.01 18.51 -3.85
CA THR A 203 -9.59 19.03 -2.60
C THR A 203 -9.44 20.55 -2.57
N PRO A 204 -10.51 21.33 -2.29
CA PRO A 204 -11.87 20.90 -1.97
C PRO A 204 -12.62 20.30 -3.17
N ALA A 205 -13.73 19.62 -2.89
CA ALA A 205 -14.57 19.03 -3.93
C ALA A 205 -15.14 20.11 -4.86
N VAL A 206 -15.12 19.85 -6.17
CA VAL A 206 -15.73 20.70 -7.19
C VAL A 206 -17.05 20.06 -7.62
N ALA A 207 -18.09 20.87 -7.85
CA ALA A 207 -19.39 20.36 -8.29
C ALA A 207 -19.25 19.52 -9.58
N LEU A 208 -20.07 18.47 -9.69
CA LEU A 208 -20.17 17.66 -10.89
C LEU A 208 -20.64 18.53 -12.07
N PRO A 209 -20.17 18.25 -13.31
CA PRO A 209 -20.69 18.93 -14.48
C PRO A 209 -22.18 18.64 -14.67
N ALA A 210 -22.87 19.51 -15.41
CA ALA A 210 -24.27 19.32 -15.72
C ALA A 210 -24.45 18.02 -16.53
N ARG A 211 -25.53 17.28 -16.26
CA ARG A 211 -25.85 16.05 -17.00
C ARG A 211 -26.22 16.40 -18.43
N MET A 212 -25.73 15.64 -19.40
CA MET A 212 -26.20 15.76 -20.77
C MET A 212 -27.59 15.13 -20.85
N ALA A 213 -28.58 15.89 -21.32
CA ALA A 213 -29.85 15.30 -21.71
C ALA A 213 -29.55 14.29 -22.82
N ALA A 214 -30.06 13.06 -22.70
CA ALA A 214 -29.96 12.09 -23.77
C ALA A 214 -30.53 12.74 -25.04
N ALA A 215 -29.80 12.66 -26.15
CA ALA A 215 -30.26 13.16 -27.44
C ALA A 215 -31.42 12.29 -27.96
N GLY A 216 -32.58 12.43 -27.33
CA GLY A 216 -33.88 12.05 -27.85
C GLY A 216 -34.68 13.34 -27.94
N GLU A 217 -35.25 13.60 -29.12
CA GLU A 217 -36.03 14.80 -29.44
C GLU A 217 -37.04 15.13 -28.34
N GLY A 218 -36.65 16.09 -27.49
CA GLY A 218 -37.43 16.57 -26.37
C GLY A 218 -36.96 17.97 -26.09
N THR A 219 -37.52 18.93 -26.82
CA THR A 219 -37.32 20.38 -26.63
C THR A 219 -37.24 20.73 -25.15
N ALA A 220 -36.03 21.07 -24.68
CA ALA A 220 -35.83 21.74 -23.41
C ALA A 220 -36.53 23.10 -23.49
N ARG A 221 -37.75 23.17 -22.95
CA ARG A 221 -38.42 24.44 -22.67
C ARG A 221 -37.81 25.04 -21.41
N GLY A 222 -37.62 26.36 -21.46
CA GLY A 222 -36.81 27.14 -20.54
C GLY A 222 -37.35 27.23 -19.10
N PRO A 223 -36.74 28.10 -18.29
CA PRO A 223 -36.96 28.14 -16.86
C PRO A 223 -38.35 28.72 -16.58
N GLY A 224 -39.26 27.89 -16.05
CA GLY A 224 -40.58 28.34 -15.63
C GLY A 224 -41.67 27.29 -15.74
N HIS A 225 -41.55 26.16 -15.06
CA HIS A 225 -42.75 25.47 -14.57
C HIS A 225 -42.43 24.60 -13.37
N ASP A 226 -42.92 25.05 -12.21
CA ASP A 226 -43.09 24.22 -11.03
C ASP A 226 -44.05 23.05 -11.36
N ASP A 227 -43.73 21.89 -10.80
CA ASP A 227 -44.68 20.92 -10.28
C ASP A 227 -45.72 20.29 -11.24
N LEU A 228 -45.31 19.20 -11.90
CA LEU A 228 -46.16 18.00 -11.99
C LEU A 228 -45.30 16.74 -11.81
N ALA A 229 -44.80 16.53 -10.59
CA ALA A 229 -44.45 15.18 -10.18
C ALA A 229 -45.74 14.36 -10.20
N ALA A 230 -45.81 13.32 -11.03
CA ALA A 230 -46.92 12.38 -10.99
C ALA A 230 -47.05 11.82 -9.56
N VAL A 231 -48.27 11.76 -9.04
CA VAL A 231 -48.52 11.32 -7.67
C VAL A 231 -49.35 10.05 -7.77
N ARG A 232 -48.90 8.98 -7.09
CA ARG A 232 -49.63 7.71 -7.05
C ARG A 232 -50.14 7.40 -5.63
N PRO A 233 -51.20 6.59 -5.48
CA PRO A 233 -51.59 6.04 -4.19
C PRO A 233 -50.43 5.26 -3.56
N TYR A 234 -50.23 5.45 -2.25
CA TYR A 234 -49.22 4.76 -1.45
C TYR A 234 -49.49 3.26 -1.43
N ALA A 235 -48.46 2.47 -1.74
CA ALA A 235 -48.49 1.02 -1.59
C ALA A 235 -47.68 0.59 -0.37
N ALA A 236 -48.14 -0.45 0.33
CA ALA A 236 -47.39 -1.04 1.44
C ALA A 236 -46.04 -1.57 0.94
N GLY A 237 -44.95 -0.84 1.25
CA GLY A 237 -43.61 -1.06 0.71
C GLY A 237 -42.90 0.24 0.28
N ASP A 238 -43.63 1.34 0.09
CA ASP A 238 -43.06 2.64 -0.25
C ASP A 238 -42.35 3.28 0.95
N ALA A 239 -41.19 3.89 0.72
CA ALA A 239 -40.41 4.52 1.77
C ALA A 239 -41.15 5.76 2.35
N PRO A 240 -41.27 5.91 3.68
CA PRO A 240 -42.05 7.01 4.29
C PRO A 240 -41.59 8.42 3.92
N ARG A 241 -40.33 8.57 3.48
CA ARG A 241 -39.74 9.86 3.04
C ARG A 241 -40.28 10.34 1.68
N LEU A 242 -40.93 9.45 0.93
CA LEU A 242 -41.49 9.74 -0.40
C LEU A 242 -42.96 10.19 -0.35
N ILE A 243 -43.55 10.28 0.85
CA ILE A 243 -44.93 10.75 1.03
C ILE A 243 -45.03 12.22 0.61
N ALA A 244 -45.94 12.48 -0.32
CA ALA A 244 -46.20 13.78 -0.91
C ALA A 244 -47.17 14.59 -0.03
N TRP A 245 -46.75 14.97 1.18
CA TRP A 245 -47.59 15.69 2.16
C TRP A 245 -48.28 16.94 1.57
N LYS A 246 -47.57 17.69 0.70
CA LYS A 246 -48.09 18.91 0.04
C LYS A 246 -49.17 18.61 -1.02
N ALA A 247 -49.10 17.45 -1.66
CA ALA A 247 -50.11 17.01 -2.64
C ALA A 247 -51.37 16.51 -1.91
N MET A 248 -51.20 15.72 -0.85
CA MET A 248 -52.30 15.24 0.01
C MET A 248 -53.07 16.41 0.65
N ALA A 249 -52.38 17.43 1.15
CA ALA A 249 -53.02 18.62 1.71
C ALA A 249 -53.86 19.42 0.69
N ARG A 250 -53.58 19.27 -0.61
CA ARG A 250 -54.27 19.98 -1.70
C ARG A 250 -55.46 19.19 -2.26
N SER A 251 -55.41 17.85 -2.23
CA SER A 251 -56.46 16.98 -2.79
C SER A 251 -57.61 16.68 -1.84
N ALA A 252 -57.53 17.08 -0.56
CA ALA A 252 -58.57 16.87 0.46
C ALA A 252 -59.03 15.39 0.61
N SER A 253 -58.14 14.46 0.25
CA SER A 253 -58.35 13.02 0.25
C SER A 253 -57.50 12.39 1.37
N ASP A 254 -58.07 11.45 2.13
CA ASP A 254 -57.37 10.74 3.23
C ASP A 254 -56.42 9.63 2.72
N GLU A 255 -56.21 9.56 1.41
CA GLU A 255 -55.29 8.61 0.77
C GLU A 255 -53.85 9.12 0.85
N LEU A 256 -52.95 8.30 1.38
CA LEU A 256 -51.52 8.57 1.36
C LEU A 256 -51.05 8.57 -0.10
N LEU A 257 -50.41 9.67 -0.47
CA LEU A 257 -49.92 9.91 -1.83
C LEU A 257 -48.39 9.85 -1.83
N THR A 258 -47.81 9.16 -2.81
CA THR A 258 -46.34 9.01 -2.94
C THR A 258 -45.86 9.76 -4.17
N LYS A 259 -44.78 10.54 -4.03
CA LYS A 259 -44.14 11.23 -5.15
C LYS A 259 -43.58 10.20 -6.12
N GLN A 260 -44.13 10.16 -7.33
CA GLN A 260 -43.61 9.36 -8.42
C GLN A 260 -42.67 10.26 -9.23
N PHE A 261 -41.37 9.96 -9.16
CA PHE A 261 -40.43 10.50 -10.12
C PHE A 261 -40.62 9.71 -11.39
N ASP A 262 -41.17 10.35 -12.41
CA ASP A 262 -41.30 9.72 -13.73
C ASP A 262 -39.89 9.34 -14.20
N GLY A 263 -39.71 8.07 -14.59
CA GLY A 263 -38.43 7.49 -14.99
C GLY A 263 -37.95 7.97 -16.37
N ALA A 264 -38.36 9.18 -16.77
CA ALA A 264 -37.99 9.80 -18.02
C ALA A 264 -36.61 10.47 -17.88
N GLN A 265 -35.60 9.78 -18.44
CA GLN A 265 -34.29 10.31 -18.83
C GLN A 265 -33.48 10.99 -17.70
N LEU A 266 -32.95 10.17 -16.79
CA LEU A 266 -31.75 10.56 -16.05
C LEU A 266 -30.62 10.74 -17.07
N GLY A 267 -30.35 11.99 -17.45
CA GLY A 267 -29.26 12.33 -18.36
C GLY A 267 -27.93 11.69 -17.94
N GLU A 268 -27.20 11.17 -18.91
CA GLU A 268 -25.90 10.54 -18.69
C GLU A 268 -24.87 11.62 -18.35
N LEU A 269 -24.06 11.36 -17.33
CA LEU A 269 -22.98 12.27 -16.94
C LEU A 269 -21.74 11.95 -17.77
N SER A 270 -21.31 12.86 -18.65
CA SER A 270 -20.05 12.71 -19.39
C SER A 270 -18.92 13.45 -18.68
N LEU A 271 -17.91 12.73 -18.20
CA LEU A 271 -16.71 13.30 -17.57
C LEU A 271 -15.59 13.39 -18.60
N GLU A 272 -15.49 14.53 -19.29
CA GLU A 272 -14.59 14.68 -20.43
C GLU A 272 -13.37 15.54 -20.15
N TRP A 273 -12.20 15.09 -20.62
CA TRP A 273 -10.96 15.84 -20.58
C TRP A 273 -11.02 17.20 -21.31
N SER A 274 -11.75 17.24 -22.43
CA SER A 274 -11.93 18.42 -23.29
C SER A 274 -12.75 19.52 -22.62
N GLN A 275 -13.64 19.18 -21.69
CA GLN A 275 -14.49 20.13 -20.97
C GLN A 275 -13.73 20.88 -19.86
N LEU A 276 -12.54 20.40 -19.49
CA LEU A 276 -11.70 21.04 -18.49
C LEU A 276 -10.93 22.23 -19.06
N PRO A 277 -10.74 23.33 -18.30
CA PRO A 277 -10.04 24.51 -18.78
C PRO A 277 -8.68 24.19 -19.37
N ALA A 278 -8.41 24.73 -20.56
CA ALA A 278 -7.15 24.53 -21.28
C ALA A 278 -5.92 24.93 -20.46
N SER A 279 -6.07 25.93 -19.57
CA SER A 279 -5.03 26.44 -18.68
C SER A 279 -4.63 25.50 -17.54
N MET A 280 -5.41 24.45 -17.24
CA MET A 280 -5.06 23.48 -16.21
C MET A 280 -4.00 22.50 -16.72
N HIS A 281 -2.96 22.29 -15.91
CA HIS A 281 -1.99 21.23 -16.11
C HIS A 281 -2.64 19.84 -16.09
N ALA A 282 -2.03 18.88 -16.79
CA ALA A 282 -2.55 17.53 -16.93
C ALA A 282 -2.86 16.84 -15.59
N GLU A 283 -1.96 16.93 -14.60
CA GLU A 283 -2.18 16.35 -13.26
C GLU A 283 -3.41 16.93 -12.56
N ALA A 284 -3.64 18.24 -12.67
CA ALA A 284 -4.78 18.90 -12.03
C ALA A 284 -6.10 18.48 -12.69
N ARG A 285 -6.10 18.27 -14.01
CA ARG A 285 -7.25 17.70 -14.72
C ARG A 285 -7.56 16.28 -14.27
N LEU A 286 -6.54 15.44 -14.14
CA LEU A 286 -6.71 14.08 -13.62
C LEU A 286 -7.19 14.05 -12.18
N ALA A 287 -6.71 14.96 -11.33
CA ALA A 287 -7.18 15.11 -9.96
C ALA A 287 -8.66 15.48 -9.91
N ARG A 288 -9.11 16.39 -10.78
CA ARG A 288 -10.52 16.78 -10.91
C ARG A 288 -11.40 15.65 -11.44
N LEU A 289 -10.97 14.98 -12.51
CA LEU A 289 -11.69 13.81 -13.06
C LEU A 289 -11.79 12.68 -12.04
N THR A 290 -10.71 12.42 -11.30
CA THR A 290 -10.71 11.46 -10.19
C THR A 290 -11.76 11.84 -9.16
N ARG A 291 -11.80 13.11 -8.75
CA ARG A 291 -12.79 13.61 -7.80
C ARG A 291 -14.22 13.41 -8.31
N TRP A 292 -14.48 13.77 -9.56
CA TRP A 292 -15.80 13.60 -10.18
C TRP A 292 -16.22 12.14 -10.31
N VAL A 293 -15.30 11.22 -10.65
CA VAL A 293 -15.58 9.77 -10.67
C VAL A 293 -16.02 9.28 -9.29
N LEU A 294 -15.34 9.73 -8.22
CA LEU A 294 -15.69 9.36 -6.84
C LEU A 294 -17.03 9.95 -6.41
N ASP A 295 -17.28 11.22 -6.72
CA ASP A 295 -18.54 11.90 -6.36
C ASP A 295 -19.73 11.33 -7.16
N ALA A 296 -19.54 10.97 -8.44
CA ALA A 296 -20.57 10.34 -9.27
C ALA A 296 -20.92 8.91 -8.82
N ASP A 297 -19.92 8.10 -8.45
CA ASP A 297 -20.12 6.78 -7.85
C ASP A 297 -20.85 6.88 -6.50
N ALA A 298 -20.44 7.81 -5.64
CA ALA A 298 -21.10 8.04 -4.34
C ALA A 298 -22.55 8.53 -4.49
N ALA A 299 -22.86 9.27 -5.56
CA ALA A 299 -24.21 9.70 -5.90
C ALA A 299 -25.04 8.61 -6.61
N GLY A 300 -24.45 7.45 -6.95
CA GLY A 300 -25.12 6.35 -7.64
C GLY A 300 -25.55 6.70 -9.07
N VAL A 301 -24.87 7.66 -9.72
CA VAL A 301 -25.22 8.14 -11.06
C VAL A 301 -24.43 7.35 -12.10
N ARG A 302 -25.04 7.11 -13.26
CA ARG A 302 -24.32 6.55 -14.43
C ARG A 302 -23.47 7.62 -15.08
N PHE A 303 -22.21 7.32 -15.35
CA PHE A 303 -21.29 8.28 -15.97
C PHE A 303 -20.35 7.60 -16.97
N ALA A 304 -19.92 8.34 -17.97
CA ALA A 304 -18.84 7.96 -18.89
C ALA A 304 -17.58 8.76 -18.56
N LEU A 305 -16.40 8.20 -18.87
CA LEU A 305 -15.11 8.89 -18.75
C LEU A 305 -14.47 8.97 -20.12
N VAL A 306 -14.18 10.20 -20.59
CA VAL A 306 -13.53 10.43 -21.89
C VAL A 306 -12.19 11.13 -21.68
N LEU A 307 -11.11 10.38 -21.94
CA LEU A 307 -9.74 10.87 -21.95
C LEU A 307 -9.23 10.92 -23.41
N PRO A 308 -8.20 11.72 -23.72
CA PRO A 308 -7.57 11.68 -25.03
C PRO A 308 -7.05 10.26 -25.32
N GLY A 309 -7.60 9.61 -26.35
CA GLY A 309 -7.22 8.26 -26.77
C GLY A 309 -7.80 7.12 -25.92
N CYS A 310 -8.68 7.39 -24.94
CA CYS A 310 -9.30 6.37 -24.10
C CYS A 310 -10.71 6.78 -23.68
N THR A 311 -11.72 5.98 -24.03
CA THR A 311 -13.12 6.20 -23.64
C THR A 311 -13.61 5.01 -22.83
N VAL A 312 -14.21 5.30 -21.68
CA VAL A 312 -14.93 4.32 -20.86
C VAL A 312 -16.42 4.66 -20.91
N GLU A 313 -17.20 3.76 -21.49
CA GLU A 313 -18.64 3.91 -21.72
C GLU A 313 -19.44 4.06 -20.42
N ALA A 314 -20.63 4.66 -20.54
CA ALA A 314 -21.49 5.00 -19.41
C ALA A 314 -22.01 3.77 -18.65
N ASP A 315 -21.57 3.62 -17.41
CA ASP A 315 -21.98 2.53 -16.53
C ASP A 315 -22.02 3.02 -15.07
N ALA A 316 -22.35 2.14 -14.12
CA ALA A 316 -22.40 2.48 -12.70
C ALA A 316 -21.83 1.38 -11.81
N GLY A 317 -21.53 1.75 -10.56
CA GLY A 317 -21.14 0.85 -9.50
C GLY A 317 -19.63 0.61 -9.39
N PRO A 318 -19.22 -0.20 -8.40
CA PRO A 318 -17.82 -0.28 -7.96
C PRO A 318 -16.84 -0.75 -9.03
N ALA A 319 -17.28 -1.67 -9.91
CA ALA A 319 -16.46 -2.18 -11.01
C ALA A 319 -16.25 -1.11 -12.10
N HIS A 320 -17.26 -0.28 -12.38
CA HIS A 320 -17.12 0.84 -13.29
C HIS A 320 -16.19 1.92 -12.71
N ARG A 321 -16.37 2.28 -11.43
CA ARG A 321 -15.45 3.19 -10.72
C ARG A 321 -14.00 2.71 -10.82
N ALA A 322 -13.73 1.43 -10.54
CA ALA A 322 -12.39 0.87 -10.60
C ALA A 322 -11.77 0.99 -12.01
N ARG A 323 -12.53 0.67 -13.07
CA ARG A 323 -12.09 0.84 -14.46
C ARG A 323 -11.75 2.29 -14.80
N CYS A 324 -12.59 3.24 -14.40
CA CYS A 324 -12.36 4.67 -14.63
C CYS A 324 -11.11 5.17 -13.88
N LEU A 325 -10.92 4.76 -12.62
CA LEU A 325 -9.73 5.10 -11.84
C LEU A 325 -8.46 4.47 -12.42
N GLU A 326 -8.54 3.25 -12.95
CA GLU A 326 -7.42 2.60 -13.65
C GLU A 326 -7.05 3.33 -14.95
N ALA A 327 -8.03 3.75 -15.74
CA ALA A 327 -7.80 4.58 -16.92
C ALA A 327 -7.09 5.89 -16.55
N LEU A 328 -7.56 6.59 -15.51
CA LEU A 328 -6.94 7.83 -15.02
C LEU A 328 -5.51 7.60 -14.49
N ALA A 329 -5.25 6.47 -13.82
CA ALA A 329 -3.93 6.13 -13.29
C ALA A 329 -2.91 5.79 -14.38
N THR A 330 -3.35 5.08 -15.43
CA THR A 330 -2.47 4.57 -16.50
C THR A 330 -2.35 5.51 -17.70
N TRP A 331 -3.17 6.57 -17.76
CA TRP A 331 -3.13 7.54 -18.85
C TRP A 331 -1.80 8.32 -18.87
N GLY A 332 -1.09 8.19 -20.00
CA GLY A 332 0.31 8.57 -20.15
C GLY A 332 0.58 9.99 -20.63
N GLY A 333 -0.43 10.70 -21.17
CA GLY A 333 -0.31 12.10 -21.62
C GLY A 333 0.68 12.33 -22.76
#